data_AF-A0A2E6SGG5-F1
#
_entry.id   AF-A0A2E6SGG5-F1
#
_cell.length_a   1.000
_cell.length_b   1.000
_cell.length_c   1.000
_cell.angle_alpha   90.00
_cell.angle_beta   90.00
_cell.angle_gamma   90.00
#
_symmetry.space_group_name_H-M   'P 1'
#
loop_
_entity.id
_entity.type
_entity.pdbx_description
1 polymer ?
#
loop_
_entity_poly.entity_id
_entity_poly.type
_entity_poly.pdbx_seq_one_letter_code
_entity_poly.pdbx_strand_id
1 'polypeptide(L)'
;MPPAYFYSADRDELEEVLVGALPLGSFPDAIHMEQEITFKAKGDTLIMMSDGLPEAENVNNEMVGYDKTEETIRSLISRSADEIKDGLVDLCNNWLDGNAELKDDMTFVIIKKK
;
A
#
# COMPACT_ATOMS: atom_id res chain seq x y z
N MET A 1 0.10 -9.88 5.58
CA MET A 1 0.74 -8.91 4.66
C MET A 1 -0.38 -8.17 3.96
N PRO A 2 -0.37 -6.83 4.00
CA PRO A 2 -1.28 -6.00 3.21
C PRO A 2 -1.31 -6.39 1.74
N PRO A 3 -2.42 -6.16 1.02
CA PRO A 3 -2.43 -6.29 -0.43
C PRO A 3 -1.44 -5.30 -1.04
N ALA A 4 -0.79 -5.71 -2.13
CA ALA A 4 -0.14 -4.77 -3.02
C ALA A 4 -1.20 -4.13 -3.93
N TYR A 5 -0.94 -2.94 -4.45
CA TYR A 5 -1.86 -2.27 -5.37
C TYR A 5 -1.17 -2.06 -6.72
N PHE A 6 -1.84 -2.42 -7.79
CA PHE A 6 -1.36 -2.19 -9.16
C PHE A 6 -2.32 -1.27 -9.91
N TYR A 7 -1.79 -0.20 -10.47
CA TYR A 7 -2.49 0.69 -11.37
C TYR A 7 -2.07 0.46 -12.82
N SER A 8 -3.07 0.26 -13.67
CA SER A 8 -2.97 0.08 -15.12
C SER A 8 -3.34 1.39 -15.80
N ALA A 9 -2.37 2.12 -16.35
CA ALA A 9 -2.61 3.44 -16.94
C ALA A 9 -3.39 3.39 -18.27
N ASP A 10 -3.38 2.25 -18.95
CA ASP A 10 -4.18 1.99 -20.16
C ASP A 10 -5.67 1.78 -19.87
N ARG A 11 -5.99 1.17 -18.72
CA ARG A 11 -7.36 0.90 -18.26
C ARG A 11 -7.90 1.96 -17.32
N ASP A 12 -7.02 2.79 -16.75
CA ASP A 12 -7.32 3.71 -15.66
C ASP A 12 -7.91 3.00 -14.43
N GLU A 13 -7.36 1.82 -14.12
CA GLU A 13 -7.84 0.93 -13.05
C GLU A 13 -6.75 0.70 -12.02
N LEU A 14 -7.11 0.86 -10.74
CA LEU A 14 -6.32 0.44 -9.58
C LEU A 14 -6.93 -0.84 -9.03
N GLU A 15 -6.13 -1.90 -8.97
CA GLU A 15 -6.51 -3.24 -8.54
C GLU A 15 -5.68 -3.66 -7.32
N GLU A 16 -6.31 -4.36 -6.38
CA GLU A 16 -5.61 -5.08 -5.33
C GLU A 16 -5.00 -6.37 -5.88
N VAL A 17 -3.72 -6.56 -5.60
CA VAL A 17 -2.93 -7.74 -5.93
C VAL A 17 -2.81 -8.59 -4.67
N LEU A 18 -3.74 -9.52 -4.50
CA LEU A 18 -3.79 -10.42 -3.36
C LEU A 18 -3.16 -11.77 -3.70
N VAL A 19 -1.89 -11.95 -3.32
CA VAL A 19 -1.22 -13.26 -3.36
C VAL A 19 -1.13 -13.80 -1.93
N GLY A 20 -2.15 -14.57 -1.54
CA GLY A 20 -2.23 -15.15 -0.20
C GLY A 20 -1.19 -16.25 0.01
N ALA A 21 -0.43 -16.16 1.09
CA ALA A 21 0.42 -17.24 1.59
C ALA A 21 0.54 -17.19 3.11
N LEU A 22 0.87 -18.32 3.72
CA LEU A 22 1.24 -18.37 5.13
C LEU A 22 2.56 -17.62 5.35
N PRO A 23 2.80 -17.07 6.56
CA PRO A 23 4.10 -16.48 6.89
C PRO A 23 5.21 -17.49 6.66
N LEU A 24 6.33 -17.01 6.13
CA LEU A 24 7.52 -17.84 5.90
C LEU A 24 7.95 -18.53 7.20
N GLY A 25 8.31 -19.81 7.08
CA GLY A 25 8.75 -20.62 8.24
C GLY A 25 7.62 -21.20 9.10
N SER A 26 6.34 -20.96 8.77
CA SER A 26 5.21 -21.53 9.54
C SER A 26 5.12 -23.05 9.37
N PHE A 27 5.32 -23.56 8.15
CA PHE A 27 5.28 -24.99 7.84
C PHE A 27 6.34 -25.35 6.79
N PRO A 28 7.02 -26.51 6.92
CA PRO A 28 8.04 -26.94 5.96
C PRO A 28 7.52 -27.08 4.53
N ASP A 29 6.26 -27.48 4.37
CA ASP A 29 5.61 -27.75 3.08
C ASP A 29 4.66 -26.63 2.64
N ALA A 30 4.83 -25.41 3.18
CA ALA A 30 4.02 -24.26 2.76
C ALA A 30 4.28 -23.93 1.28
N ILE A 31 3.21 -23.89 0.48
CA ILE A 31 3.29 -23.49 -0.93
C ILE A 31 3.08 -21.99 -1.00
N HIS A 32 4.02 -21.29 -1.65
CA HIS A 32 3.91 -19.87 -1.94
C HIS A 32 3.54 -19.69 -3.41
N MET A 33 2.45 -18.97 -3.65
CA MET A 33 2.02 -18.61 -5.00
C MET A 33 2.77 -17.37 -5.47
N GLU A 34 2.86 -17.21 -6.78
CA GLU A 34 3.42 -16.02 -7.42
C GLU A 34 2.41 -15.43 -8.40
N GLN A 35 2.52 -14.12 -8.63
CA GLN A 35 1.77 -13.42 -9.65
C GLN A 35 2.73 -12.53 -10.43
N GLU A 36 2.67 -12.63 -11.76
CA GLU A 36 3.46 -11.80 -12.65
C GLU A 36 2.60 -10.65 -13.19
N ILE A 37 3.10 -9.42 -13.07
CA ILE A 37 2.44 -8.22 -13.57
C ILE A 37 3.38 -7.52 -14.54
N THR A 38 2.98 -7.45 -15.80
CA THR A 38 3.73 -6.75 -16.84
C THR A 38 3.33 -5.28 -16.89
N PHE A 39 4.30 -4.37 -16.72
CA PHE A 39 4.10 -2.94 -16.93
C PHE A 39 4.07 -2.63 -18.43
N LYS A 40 2.90 -2.30 -18.97
CA LYS A 40 2.65 -2.05 -20.39
C LYS A 40 2.82 -0.56 -20.73
N ALA A 41 2.12 0.31 -20.02
CA ALA A 41 2.01 1.73 -20.34
C ALA A 41 2.87 2.61 -19.42
N LYS A 42 3.22 3.79 -19.93
CA LYS A 42 3.78 4.86 -19.09
C LYS A 42 2.72 5.26 -18.08
N GLY A 43 3.08 5.30 -16.80
CA GLY A 43 2.18 5.57 -15.69
C GLY A 43 1.76 4.34 -14.91
N ASP A 44 1.96 3.12 -15.43
CA ASP A 44 1.71 1.89 -14.68
C ASP A 44 2.50 1.93 -13.37
N THR A 45 1.82 1.63 -12.27
CA THR A 45 2.36 1.83 -10.91
C THR A 45 2.05 0.63 -10.04
N LEU A 46 3.08 0.06 -9.39
CA LEU A 46 2.94 -0.95 -8.34
C LEU A 46 3.31 -0.32 -7.00
N ILE A 47 2.46 -0.50 -6.00
CA ILE A 47 2.63 0.00 -4.64
C ILE A 47 2.56 -1.19 -3.69
N MET A 48 3.59 -1.37 -2.87
CA MET A 48 3.63 -2.35 -1.80
C MET A 48 3.87 -1.63 -0.48
N MET A 49 3.28 -2.14 0.60
CA MET A 49 3.43 -1.55 1.93
C MET A 49 3.38 -2.59 3.04
N SER A 50 3.97 -2.25 4.20
CA SER A 50 3.67 -2.93 5.46
C SER A 50 2.33 -2.47 6.03
N ASP A 51 1.84 -3.20 7.03
CA ASP A 51 0.59 -2.96 7.76
C ASP A 51 0.62 -1.72 8.66
N GLY A 52 1.80 -1.18 8.95
CA GLY A 52 1.95 -0.01 9.82
C GLY A 52 1.14 1.24 9.41
N LEU A 53 0.85 1.46 8.12
CA LEU A 53 -0.06 2.55 7.69
C LEU A 53 -1.54 2.19 7.90
N PRO A 54 -2.10 1.14 7.25
CA PRO A 54 -3.53 0.86 7.37
C PRO A 54 -3.98 0.54 8.80
N GLU A 55 -3.08 0.02 9.65
CA GLU A 55 -3.35 -0.28 11.06
C GLU A 55 -2.96 0.86 12.01
N ALA A 56 -2.48 2.00 11.51
CA ALA A 56 -2.20 3.16 12.35
C ALA A 56 -3.48 3.67 13.05
N GLU A 57 -3.45 3.75 14.37
CA GLU A 57 -4.58 4.14 15.21
C GLU A 57 -4.47 5.60 15.66
N ASN A 58 -5.56 6.36 15.56
CA ASN A 58 -5.65 7.70 16.12
C ASN A 58 -5.92 7.66 17.65
N VAL A 59 -6.03 8.83 18.29
CA VAL A 59 -6.30 8.97 19.73
C VAL A 59 -7.63 8.33 20.20
N ASN A 60 -8.57 8.09 19.28
CA ASN A 60 -9.85 7.43 19.55
C ASN A 60 -9.77 5.90 19.36
N ASN A 61 -8.58 5.36 19.06
CA ASN A 61 -8.35 3.97 18.65
C ASN A 61 -9.08 3.60 17.34
N GLU A 62 -9.25 4.57 16.43
CA GLU A 62 -9.75 4.32 15.08
C GLU A 62 -8.56 4.12 14.13
N MET A 63 -8.56 3.02 13.39
CA MET A 63 -7.53 2.73 12.39
C MET A 63 -7.76 3.54 11.11
N VAL A 64 -6.68 3.87 10.38
CA VAL A 64 -6.77 4.44 9.03
C VAL A 64 -7.66 3.56 8.14
N GLY A 65 -7.42 2.24 8.19
CA GLY A 65 -8.12 1.24 7.40
C GLY A 65 -7.57 1.08 5.98
N TYR A 66 -7.84 -0.08 5.40
CA TYR A 66 -7.45 -0.42 4.03
C TYR A 66 -8.21 0.41 2.98
N ASP A 67 -9.52 0.60 3.16
CA ASP A 67 -10.37 1.37 2.24
C ASP A 67 -9.83 2.80 2.04
N LYS A 68 -9.53 3.50 3.15
CA LYS A 68 -9.01 4.88 3.11
C LYS A 68 -7.61 4.95 2.50
N THR A 69 -6.82 3.92 2.73
CA THR A 69 -5.47 3.79 2.16
C THR A 69 -5.56 3.64 0.64
N GLU A 70 -6.45 2.77 0.14
CA GLU A 70 -6.71 2.60 -1.29
C GLU A 70 -7.25 3.90 -1.92
N GLU A 71 -8.23 4.56 -1.30
CA GLU A 71 -8.78 5.83 -1.76
C GLU A 71 -7.69 6.90 -1.90
N THR A 72 -6.78 6.96 -0.92
CA THR A 72 -5.65 7.89 -0.93
C THR A 72 -4.69 7.56 -2.07
N ILE A 73 -4.33 6.29 -2.27
CA ILE A 73 -3.52 5.84 -3.42
C ILE A 73 -4.18 6.28 -4.73
N ARG A 74 -5.47 6.00 -4.90
CA ARG A 74 -6.23 6.33 -6.11
C ARG A 74 -6.20 7.84 -6.39
N SER A 75 -6.31 8.67 -5.35
CA SER A 75 -6.24 10.13 -5.48
C SER A 75 -4.85 10.65 -5.89
N LEU A 76 -3.79 9.91 -5.57
CA LEU A 76 -2.40 10.30 -5.82
C LEU A 76 -1.81 9.65 -7.07
N ILE A 77 -2.52 8.70 -7.71
CA ILE A 77 -1.94 7.78 -8.70
C ILE A 77 -1.36 8.48 -9.94
N SER A 78 -1.83 9.67 -10.27
CA SER A 78 -1.33 10.48 -11.37
C SER A 78 0.02 11.17 -11.07
N ARG A 79 0.41 11.28 -9.80
CA ARG A 79 1.64 11.95 -9.33
C ARG A 79 2.89 11.09 -9.50
N SER A 80 4.07 11.65 -9.25
CA SER A 80 5.32 10.88 -9.23
C SER A 80 5.36 9.89 -8.07
N ALA A 81 6.25 8.89 -8.14
CA ALA A 81 6.41 7.90 -7.08
C ALA A 81 6.77 8.54 -5.72
N ASP A 82 7.61 9.58 -5.74
CA ASP A 82 7.98 10.32 -4.54
C ASP A 82 6.80 11.09 -3.94
N GLU A 83 5.97 11.72 -4.78
CA GLU A 83 4.77 12.44 -4.32
C GLU A 83 3.67 11.49 -3.82
N ILE A 84 3.58 10.26 -4.36
CA ILE A 84 2.68 9.24 -3.82
C ILE A 84 3.16 8.82 -2.42
N LYS A 85 4.46 8.55 -2.27
CA LYS A 85 5.08 8.22 -0.97
C LYS A 85 4.83 9.33 0.06
N ASP A 86 5.09 10.58 -0.32
CA ASP A 86 4.88 11.74 0.57
C ASP A 86 3.41 11.87 0.97
N GLY A 87 2.47 11.68 0.02
CA GLY A 87 1.03 11.73 0.33
C GLY A 87 0.55 10.60 1.26
N LEU A 88 1.14 9.41 1.21
CA LEU A 88 0.85 8.31 2.16
C LEU A 88 1.42 8.60 3.56
N VAL A 89 2.59 9.21 3.63
CA VAL A 89 3.17 9.67 4.90
C VAL A 89 2.30 10.78 5.49
N ASP A 90 1.83 11.71 4.66
CA ASP A 90 0.91 12.77 5.09
C ASP A 90 -0.42 12.21 5.59
N LEU A 91 -0.97 11.17 4.96
CA LEU A 91 -2.15 10.47 5.47
C LEU A 91 -1.92 9.96 6.90
N CYS A 92 -0.80 9.29 7.15
CA CYS A 92 -0.45 8.80 8.48
C CYS A 92 -0.32 9.94 9.50
N ASN A 93 0.45 10.98 9.17
CA ASN A 93 0.71 12.11 10.07
C ASN A 93 -0.58 12.85 10.42
N ASN A 94 -1.46 13.06 9.44
CA ASN A 94 -2.75 13.71 9.66
C ASN A 94 -3.72 12.82 10.45
N TRP A 95 -3.57 11.50 10.38
CA TRP A 95 -4.41 10.56 11.12
C TRP A 95 -4.00 10.44 12.59
N LEU A 96 -2.70 10.42 12.86
CA LEU A 96 -2.10 10.35 14.20
C LEU A 96 -2.21 11.67 15.01
N ASP A 97 -3.14 12.57 14.66
CA ASP A 97 -3.25 13.91 15.24
C ASP A 97 -3.23 13.92 16.79
N GLY A 98 -2.71 15.02 17.36
CA GLY A 98 -2.49 15.18 18.79
C GLY A 98 -1.26 14.44 19.30
N ASN A 99 -1.47 13.51 20.24
CA ASN A 99 -0.40 12.75 20.91
C ASN A 99 -0.41 11.27 20.52
N ALA A 100 -1.07 10.89 19.42
CA ALA A 100 -1.01 9.50 18.96
C ALA A 100 0.38 9.21 18.37
N GLU A 101 0.95 8.09 18.77
CA GLU A 101 2.25 7.64 18.29
C GLU A 101 2.05 6.49 17.30
N LEU A 102 2.88 6.46 16.26
CA LEU A 102 2.95 5.32 15.36
C LEU A 102 3.47 4.10 16.14
N LYS A 103 2.65 3.05 16.24
CA LYS A 103 2.94 1.87 17.05
C LYS A 103 3.74 0.79 16.33
N ASP A 104 3.80 0.85 15.00
CA ASP A 104 4.42 -0.17 14.15
C ASP A 104 5.20 0.45 12.98
N ASP A 105 6.12 -0.31 12.40
CA ASP A 105 6.98 0.17 11.32
C ASP A 105 6.19 0.36 10.01
N MET A 106 6.26 1.58 9.46
CA MET A 106 5.64 1.92 8.19
C MET A 106 6.68 1.92 7.06
N THR A 107 6.50 1.02 6.09
CA THR A 107 7.40 0.86 4.93
C THR A 107 6.61 0.89 3.64
N PHE A 108 7.12 1.62 2.63
CA PHE A 108 6.54 1.68 1.28
C PHE A 108 7.58 1.34 0.21
N VAL A 109 7.14 0.63 -0.82
CA VAL A 109 7.90 0.42 -2.06
C VAL A 109 7.00 0.77 -3.23
N ILE A 110 7.41 1.76 -4.03
CA ILE A 110 6.62 2.27 -5.15
C ILE A 110 7.45 2.20 -6.43
N ILE A 111 6.92 1.51 -7.43
CA ILE A 111 7.54 1.37 -8.75
C ILE A 111 6.59 1.99 -9.77
N LYS A 112 7.07 3.00 -10.51
CA LYS A 112 6.27 3.67 -11.55
C LYS A 112 7.01 3.68 -12.89
N LYS A 113 6.35 3.18 -13.95
CA LYS A 113 6.90 3.18 -15.31
C LYS A 113 6.87 4.58 -15.90
N LYS A 114 8.05 5.10 -16.26
CA LYS A 114 8.24 6.44 -16.85
C LYS A 114 8.07 6.49 -18.35
#